data_AF-A0AAD9SMP8-F1
#
_entry.id   AF-A0AAD9SMP8-F1
#
_cell.length_a   1.000
_cell.length_b   1.000
_cell.length_c   1.000
_cell.angle_alpha   90.00
_cell.angle_beta   90.00
_cell.angle_gamma   90.00
#
_symmetry.space_group_name_H-M   'P 1'
#
loop_
_entity.id
_entity.type
_entity.pdbx_description
1 polymer ?
#
loop_
_entity_poly.entity_id
_entity_poly.type
_entity_poly.pdbx_seq_one_letter_code
_entity_poly.pdbx_strand_id
1 'polypeptide(L)'
;MAASILRLLPRDSVRFQEAGIYNTIIQHGGFRTTGMDWRRNPSGDGKGGKKAGELVGGMPQEEKLDVYGPPGNGTLNMPQPKLCQILLDEATKQETISICFNTELVAIYDEEGDEFVKAETKDITTGNKKIFAGRYLVGADGGKSKTRRLLGIPFSGHTWPEQLLATDVWLINYEESPITTTYLLDPVHYTVITPLTRPVTGEKSMWRIVFALAPDDTRNDEELLSDEHIYSHYERIWPGPRPLPFQTENRMTYVIHQRLAATMKRGRCLLAGDAAHLVNPTGALGLNTGFLDAIALSDALKMILKEGKPADRVLQTYSNERRKVVQDFVDPTSTYNKLRLHSINIETAAQDDWFFRSLQGYSSEDFRRYWGRLDQMWPTDMRALVDKSV
;
A
#
# COMPACT_ATOMS: atom_id res chain seq x y z
N MET A 1 -10.48 -6.56 9.58
CA MET A 1 -9.66 -6.20 8.40
C MET A 1 -8.23 -6.04 8.87
N ALA A 2 -7.23 -6.57 8.14
CA ALA A 2 -5.85 -6.14 8.36
C ALA A 2 -5.82 -4.63 8.29
N ALA A 3 -5.29 -3.99 9.33
CA ALA A 3 -4.78 -2.66 9.14
C ALA A 3 -3.71 -2.78 8.05
N SER A 4 -3.95 -2.25 6.85
CA SER A 4 -2.81 -1.95 5.99
C SER A 4 -1.98 -0.88 6.70
N ILE A 5 -0.70 -0.80 6.39
CA ILE A 5 0.10 0.35 6.83
C ILE A 5 0.20 1.33 5.68
N LEU A 6 -0.15 2.58 5.96
CA LEU A 6 0.16 3.69 5.08
C LEU A 6 1.67 3.85 5.06
N ARG A 7 2.30 3.73 3.88
CA ARG A 7 3.74 3.95 3.67
C ARG A 7 3.91 4.91 2.50
N LEU A 8 3.68 6.18 2.73
CA LEU A 8 3.66 7.15 1.64
C LEU A 8 5.07 7.58 1.27
N LEU A 9 5.34 7.57 -0.02
CA LEU A 9 6.57 8.15 -0.56
C LEU A 9 6.55 9.68 -0.37
N PRO A 10 7.73 10.34 -0.37
CA PRO A 10 7.85 11.79 -0.18
C PRO A 10 6.81 12.63 -0.92
N ARG A 11 6.59 12.40 -2.21
CA ARG A 11 5.62 13.16 -3.02
C ARG A 11 4.18 12.92 -2.61
N ASP A 12 3.83 11.70 -2.20
CA ASP A 12 2.46 11.40 -1.77
C ASP A 12 2.16 12.14 -0.45
N SER A 13 3.17 12.31 0.42
CA SER A 13 3.03 13.10 1.65
C SER A 13 2.77 14.59 1.40
N VAL A 14 3.31 15.15 0.31
CA VAL A 14 3.01 16.53 -0.13
C VAL A 14 1.53 16.69 -0.49
N ARG A 15 0.90 15.66 -1.07
CA ARG A 15 -0.54 15.70 -1.39
C ARG A 15 -1.42 15.76 -0.13
N PHE A 16 -1.00 15.12 0.96
CA PHE A 16 -1.68 15.25 2.25
C PHE A 16 -1.51 16.64 2.87
N GLN A 17 -0.40 17.32 2.58
CA GLN A 17 -0.18 18.71 2.99
C GLN A 17 -1.05 19.67 2.16
N GLU A 18 -1.14 19.47 0.85
CA GLU A 18 -2.05 20.21 -0.03
C GLU A 18 -3.53 20.00 0.37
N ALA A 19 -3.88 18.80 0.81
CA ALA A 19 -5.20 18.49 1.37
C ALA A 19 -5.41 19.03 2.79
N GLY A 20 -4.39 19.60 3.43
CA GLY A 20 -4.48 20.20 4.77
C GLY A 20 -4.49 19.22 5.93
N ILE A 21 -4.25 17.92 5.71
CA ILE A 21 -4.39 16.88 6.74
C ILE A 21 -3.07 16.28 7.22
N TYR A 22 -1.94 16.66 6.61
CA TYR A 22 -0.61 16.16 7.00
C TYR A 22 -0.30 16.42 8.48
N ASN A 23 -0.52 17.64 8.97
CA ASN A 23 -0.28 17.98 10.37
C ASN A 23 -1.19 17.17 11.32
N THR A 24 -2.44 16.94 10.94
CA THR A 24 -3.36 16.09 11.68
C THR A 24 -2.85 14.65 11.75
N ILE A 25 -2.31 14.12 10.65
CA ILE A 25 -1.67 12.79 10.60
C ILE A 25 -0.52 12.72 11.61
N ILE A 26 0.39 13.69 11.60
CA ILE A 26 1.52 13.74 12.55
C ILE A 26 1.04 13.79 14.00
N GLN A 27 0.07 14.66 14.31
CA GLN A 27 -0.48 14.82 15.67
C GLN A 27 -1.15 13.54 16.20
N HIS A 28 -1.72 12.70 15.31
CA HIS A 28 -2.38 11.45 15.68
C HIS A 28 -1.47 10.22 15.62
N GLY A 29 -0.16 10.45 15.67
CA GLY A 29 0.86 9.40 15.77
C GLY A 29 1.41 8.92 14.42
N GLY A 30 1.19 9.68 13.34
CA GLY A 30 1.94 9.50 12.10
C GLY A 30 3.40 9.92 12.28
N PHE A 31 4.31 9.20 11.67
CA PHE A 31 5.75 9.46 11.82
C PHE A 31 6.52 9.04 10.57
N ARG A 32 7.64 9.69 10.31
CA ARG A 32 8.48 9.36 9.15
C ARG A 32 9.59 8.36 9.49
N THR A 33 9.84 7.43 8.58
CA THR A 33 10.98 6.50 8.57
C THR A 33 12.02 6.97 7.55
N THR A 34 13.30 6.72 7.83
CA THR A 34 14.43 7.09 6.95
C THR A 34 14.40 6.36 5.62
N GLY A 35 13.72 5.22 5.50
CA GLY A 35 13.51 4.54 4.22
C GLY A 35 13.32 3.03 4.35
N MET A 36 14.02 2.29 3.52
CA MET A 36 13.93 0.82 3.43
C MET A 36 15.31 0.18 3.49
N ASP A 37 15.42 -1.03 4.03
CA ASP A 37 16.65 -1.82 3.94
C ASP A 37 16.39 -3.29 3.60
N TRP A 38 17.37 -3.92 2.99
CA TRP A 38 17.36 -5.32 2.57
C TRP A 38 18.49 -6.03 3.30
N ARG A 39 18.16 -7.08 4.03
CA ARG A 39 19.09 -7.76 4.92
C ARG A 39 19.01 -9.27 4.77
N ARG A 40 20.10 -9.91 5.17
CA ARG A 40 20.11 -11.34 5.49
C ARG A 40 19.24 -11.61 6.71
N ASN A 41 18.86 -12.87 6.91
CA ASN A 41 18.27 -13.29 8.17
C ASN A 41 19.25 -13.06 9.34
N PRO A 42 18.74 -12.74 10.55
CA PRO A 42 19.54 -12.67 11.76
C PRO A 42 20.37 -13.92 12.04
N SER A 43 21.58 -13.70 12.55
CA SER A 43 22.53 -14.75 12.94
C SER A 43 22.73 -14.77 14.46
N GLY A 44 23.30 -15.86 15.00
CA GLY A 44 23.59 -15.95 16.42
C GLY A 44 24.56 -14.87 16.89
N ASP A 45 24.33 -14.30 18.06
CA ASP A 45 25.20 -13.28 18.66
C ASP A 45 26.36 -13.86 19.49
N GLY A 46 26.45 -15.20 19.58
CA GLY A 46 27.44 -15.92 20.40
C GLY A 46 27.13 -15.95 21.90
N LYS A 47 26.00 -15.38 22.33
CA LYS A 47 25.54 -15.27 23.73
C LYS A 47 24.17 -15.91 23.97
N GLY A 48 23.70 -16.71 23.01
CA GLY A 48 22.39 -17.37 23.04
C GLY A 48 21.23 -16.51 22.49
N GLY A 49 21.52 -15.31 21.97
CA GLY A 49 20.58 -14.46 21.26
C GLY A 49 20.86 -14.40 19.76
N LYS A 50 20.24 -13.42 19.11
CA LYS A 50 20.47 -13.09 17.69
C LYS A 50 20.87 -11.64 17.52
N LYS A 51 21.72 -11.39 16.54
CA LYS A 51 22.03 -10.05 16.02
C LYS A 51 21.39 -9.85 14.66
N ALA A 52 21.09 -8.60 14.29
CA ALA A 52 20.53 -8.32 12.97
C ALA A 52 21.41 -8.87 11.85
N GLY A 53 20.76 -9.35 10.78
CA GLY A 53 21.47 -9.84 9.61
C GLY A 53 22.19 -8.70 8.88
N GLU A 54 23.22 -9.07 8.13
CA GLU A 54 24.03 -8.12 7.37
C GLU A 54 23.20 -7.39 6.32
N LEU A 55 23.54 -6.12 6.10
CA LEU A 55 22.91 -5.28 5.10
C LEU A 55 23.35 -5.73 3.70
N VAL A 56 22.37 -6.06 2.85
CA VAL A 56 22.57 -6.35 1.43
C VAL A 56 22.44 -5.08 0.59
N GLY A 57 21.51 -4.18 0.97
CA GLY A 57 21.35 -2.88 0.35
C GLY A 57 20.38 -2.01 1.15
N GLY A 58 20.51 -0.69 1.04
CA GLY A 58 19.62 0.25 1.73
C GLY A 58 19.03 1.28 0.77
N MET A 59 17.96 1.92 1.21
CA MET A 59 17.38 3.15 0.67
C MET A 59 17.08 4.20 1.78
N PRO A 60 17.98 4.55 2.73
CA PRO A 60 17.87 5.76 3.51
C PRO A 60 17.81 6.97 2.59
N GLN A 61 16.70 7.69 2.68
CA GLN A 61 16.46 8.93 1.99
C GLN A 61 17.23 10.08 2.66
N GLU A 62 17.55 9.97 3.96
CA GLU A 62 18.39 10.91 4.72
C GLU A 62 19.17 10.19 5.84
N GLU A 63 20.38 10.68 6.16
CA GLU A 63 21.16 10.23 7.33
C GLU A 63 20.52 10.63 8.66
N LYS A 64 19.87 11.81 8.70
CA LYS A 64 19.13 12.33 9.86
C LYS A 64 17.81 12.91 9.38
N LEU A 65 16.72 12.28 9.79
CA LEU A 65 15.36 12.67 9.43
C LEU A 65 14.65 13.32 10.61
N ASP A 66 14.05 14.48 10.40
CA ASP A 66 13.05 15.01 11.33
C ASP A 66 11.78 14.16 11.25
N VAL A 67 11.59 13.25 12.20
CA VAL A 67 10.50 12.26 12.18
C VAL A 67 9.10 12.90 12.13
N TYR A 68 8.95 14.15 12.62
CA TYR A 68 7.69 14.89 12.68
C TYR A 68 7.69 16.19 11.87
N GLY A 69 8.77 16.42 11.13
CA GLY A 69 8.93 17.61 10.30
C GLY A 69 7.97 17.67 9.10
N PRO A 70 8.08 18.74 8.29
CA PRO A 70 7.23 18.94 7.12
C PRO A 70 7.38 17.81 6.10
N PRO A 71 6.40 17.63 5.19
CA PRO A 71 6.50 16.65 4.11
C PRO A 71 7.81 16.81 3.34
N GLY A 72 8.42 15.71 2.93
CA GLY A 72 9.74 15.72 2.32
C GLY A 72 10.32 14.31 2.27
N ASN A 73 11.64 14.20 2.37
CA ASN A 73 12.32 12.92 2.45
C ASN A 73 11.78 12.07 3.62
N GLY A 74 11.96 10.76 3.50
CA GLY A 74 11.40 9.74 4.37
C GLY A 74 10.06 9.18 3.87
N THR A 75 9.68 8.04 4.44
CA THR A 75 8.36 7.43 4.22
C THR A 75 7.46 7.76 5.41
N LEU A 76 6.25 8.26 5.16
CA LEU A 76 5.28 8.53 6.23
C LEU A 76 4.53 7.24 6.59
N ASN A 77 4.54 6.90 7.87
CA ASN A 77 3.92 5.69 8.42
C ASN A 77 2.73 6.02 9.31
N MET A 78 1.63 5.30 9.11
CA MET A 78 0.48 5.30 10.00
C MET A 78 -0.36 4.03 9.79
N PRO A 79 -0.92 3.42 10.85
CA PRO A 79 -1.92 2.37 10.71
C PRO A 79 -3.14 2.88 9.93
N GLN A 80 -3.55 2.16 8.88
CA GLN A 80 -4.69 2.55 8.03
C GLN A 80 -5.96 2.89 8.82
N PRO A 81 -6.37 2.17 9.89
CA PRO A 81 -7.57 2.53 10.65
C PRO A 81 -7.52 3.95 11.23
N LYS A 82 -6.34 4.41 11.68
CA LYS A 82 -6.17 5.78 12.17
C LYS A 82 -6.31 6.79 11.04
N LEU A 83 -5.71 6.52 9.88
CA LEU A 83 -5.85 7.38 8.70
C LEU A 83 -7.30 7.47 8.24
N CYS A 84 -8.00 6.32 8.17
CA CYS A 84 -9.41 6.28 7.81
C CYS A 84 -10.27 7.10 8.78
N GLN A 85 -9.98 7.06 10.08
CA GLN A 85 -10.67 7.90 11.06
C GLN A 85 -10.43 9.39 10.80
N ILE A 86 -9.17 9.80 10.56
CA ILE A 86 -8.85 11.20 10.23
C ILE A 86 -9.62 11.64 8.98
N LEU A 87 -9.61 10.82 7.92
CA LEU A 87 -10.33 11.14 6.68
C LEU A 87 -11.84 11.22 6.90
N LEU A 88 -12.40 10.34 7.73
CA LEU A 88 -13.81 10.36 8.11
C LEU A 88 -14.15 11.64 8.86
N ASP A 89 -13.36 11.99 9.87
CA ASP A 89 -13.57 13.19 10.68
C ASP A 89 -13.53 14.45 9.80
N GLU A 90 -12.52 14.57 8.92
CA GLU A 90 -12.44 15.70 7.97
C GLU A 90 -13.60 15.72 6.97
N ALA A 91 -14.03 14.56 6.48
CA ALA A 91 -15.17 14.46 5.57
C ALA A 91 -16.48 14.89 6.26
N THR A 92 -16.69 14.52 7.53
CA THR A 92 -17.90 14.88 8.28
C THR A 92 -18.02 16.36 8.63
N LYS A 93 -16.90 17.12 8.58
CA LYS A 93 -16.94 18.59 8.73
C LYS A 93 -17.51 19.30 7.50
N GLN A 94 -17.62 18.61 6.37
CA GLN A 94 -18.12 19.18 5.12
C GLN A 94 -19.64 18.95 5.01
N GLU A 95 -20.43 20.02 4.97
CA GLU A 95 -21.90 19.95 4.83
C GLU A 95 -22.36 19.30 3.52
N THR A 96 -21.47 19.23 2.53
CA THR A 96 -21.74 18.64 1.21
C THR A 96 -21.51 17.13 1.16
N ILE A 97 -21.01 16.52 2.25
CA ILE A 97 -20.73 15.07 2.32
C ILE A 97 -21.77 14.39 3.20
N SER A 98 -22.37 13.33 2.68
CA SER A 98 -23.25 12.44 3.44
C SER A 98 -22.66 11.04 3.47
N ILE A 99 -22.61 10.44 4.67
CA ILE A 99 -22.02 9.12 4.89
C ILE A 99 -23.13 8.15 5.30
N CYS A 100 -23.30 7.09 4.52
CA CYS A 100 -24.27 6.04 4.79
C CYS A 100 -23.52 4.74 5.11
N PHE A 101 -23.22 4.51 6.39
CA PHE A 101 -22.71 3.21 6.83
C PHE A 101 -23.76 2.11 6.61
N ASN A 102 -23.33 0.85 6.72
CA ASN A 102 -24.20 -0.33 6.62
C ASN A 102 -24.98 -0.41 5.30
N THR A 103 -24.52 0.27 4.26
CA THR A 103 -25.21 0.41 2.98
C THR A 103 -24.44 -0.33 1.90
N GLU A 104 -24.94 -1.48 1.47
CA GLU A 104 -24.31 -2.32 0.45
C GLU A 104 -24.88 -2.00 -0.94
N LEU A 105 -24.04 -1.71 -1.93
CA LEU A 105 -24.47 -1.59 -3.33
C LEU A 105 -25.03 -2.94 -3.82
N VAL A 106 -26.17 -2.96 -4.49
CA VAL A 106 -26.77 -4.21 -5.04
C VAL A 106 -26.99 -4.18 -6.55
N ALA A 107 -27.24 -3.01 -7.14
CA ALA A 107 -27.37 -2.84 -8.59
C ALA A 107 -26.91 -1.45 -9.05
N ILE A 108 -26.51 -1.35 -10.31
CA ILE A 108 -26.17 -0.10 -11.00
C ILE A 108 -27.01 -0.03 -12.27
N TYR A 109 -27.63 1.12 -12.52
CA TYR A 109 -28.34 1.44 -13.76
C TYR A 109 -27.71 2.70 -14.37
N ASP A 110 -27.11 2.55 -15.55
CA ASP A 110 -26.39 3.60 -16.27
C ASP A 110 -26.73 3.45 -17.76
N GLU A 111 -27.87 4.02 -18.18
CA GLU A 111 -28.38 3.92 -19.54
C GLU A 111 -27.77 5.00 -20.44
N GLU A 112 -27.58 4.68 -21.72
CA GLU A 112 -27.04 5.64 -22.68
C GLU A 112 -28.01 6.81 -22.88
N GLY A 113 -27.53 8.04 -22.69
CA GLY A 113 -28.34 9.26 -22.77
C GLY A 113 -28.82 9.80 -21.42
N ASP A 114 -28.73 9.04 -20.33
CA ASP A 114 -29.09 9.52 -19.00
C ASP A 114 -28.09 10.58 -18.49
N GLU A 115 -28.59 11.60 -17.78
CA GLU A 115 -27.74 12.58 -17.07
C GLU A 115 -27.13 11.99 -15.79
N PHE A 116 -27.78 10.98 -15.20
CA PHE A 116 -27.44 10.42 -13.90
C PHE A 116 -27.32 8.90 -13.95
N VAL A 117 -26.34 8.36 -13.22
CA VAL A 117 -26.28 6.94 -12.86
C VAL A 117 -27.09 6.71 -11.58
N LYS A 118 -27.81 5.58 -11.52
CA LYS A 118 -28.57 5.15 -10.35
C LYS A 118 -27.89 3.97 -9.67
N ALA A 119 -27.67 4.07 -8.37
CA ALA A 119 -27.18 3.01 -7.50
C ALA A 119 -28.31 2.53 -6.59
N GLU A 120 -28.70 1.27 -6.73
CA GLU A 120 -29.56 0.61 -5.75
C GLU A 120 -28.70 0.04 -4.64
N THR A 121 -29.03 0.36 -3.41
CA THR A 121 -28.34 -0.11 -2.21
C THR A 121 -29.30 -0.84 -1.29
N LYS A 122 -28.75 -1.65 -0.41
CA LYS A 122 -29.45 -2.39 0.64
C LYS A 122 -28.79 -2.09 1.98
N ASP A 123 -29.59 -1.67 2.95
CA ASP A 123 -29.16 -1.60 4.34
C ASP A 123 -28.96 -3.03 4.88
N ILE A 124 -27.77 -3.34 5.38
CA ILE A 124 -27.41 -4.71 5.79
C ILE A 124 -28.06 -5.10 7.13
N THR A 125 -28.54 -4.15 7.92
CA THR A 125 -29.18 -4.39 9.21
C THR A 125 -30.68 -4.63 9.04
N THR A 126 -31.35 -3.79 8.23
CA THR A 126 -32.82 -3.81 8.06
C THR A 126 -33.25 -4.54 6.80
N GLY A 127 -32.37 -4.70 5.82
CA GLY A 127 -32.67 -5.25 4.51
C GLY A 127 -33.39 -4.27 3.57
N ASN A 128 -33.69 -3.06 4.02
CA ASN A 128 -34.38 -2.04 3.23
C ASN A 128 -33.53 -1.61 2.03
N LYS A 129 -34.19 -1.38 0.89
CA LYS A 129 -33.54 -0.94 -0.33
C LYS A 129 -33.76 0.55 -0.58
N LYS A 130 -32.76 1.22 -1.15
CA LYS A 130 -32.82 2.63 -1.53
C LYS A 130 -32.13 2.83 -2.88
N ILE A 131 -32.59 3.81 -3.66
CA ILE A 131 -31.91 4.23 -4.88
C ILE A 131 -31.31 5.62 -4.66
N PHE A 132 -30.05 5.77 -5.03
CA PHE A 132 -29.36 7.04 -5.11
C PHE A 132 -29.11 7.37 -6.59
N ALA A 133 -29.36 8.61 -6.99
CA ALA A 133 -29.04 9.11 -8.33
C ALA A 133 -27.92 10.15 -8.22
N GLY A 134 -26.91 10.05 -9.07
CA GLY A 134 -25.77 10.96 -9.09
C GLY A 134 -25.18 11.08 -10.49
N ARG A 135 -24.45 12.16 -10.76
CA ARG A 135 -23.82 12.36 -12.08
C ARG A 135 -22.74 11.34 -12.39
N TYR A 136 -22.10 10.82 -11.34
CA TYR A 136 -21.02 9.83 -11.40
C TYR A 136 -21.11 8.86 -10.23
N LEU A 137 -20.61 7.65 -10.43
CA LEU A 137 -20.44 6.62 -9.40
C LEU A 137 -18.98 6.20 -9.36
N VAL A 138 -18.39 6.15 -8.17
CA VAL A 138 -17.00 5.69 -7.99
C VAL A 138 -16.97 4.42 -7.14
N GLY A 139 -16.52 3.33 -7.75
CA GLY A 139 -16.21 2.08 -7.06
C GLY A 139 -14.83 2.13 -6.43
N ALA A 140 -14.79 2.33 -5.11
CA ALA A 140 -13.60 2.18 -4.27
C ALA A 140 -13.79 1.07 -3.22
N ASP A 141 -14.50 0.01 -3.61
CA ASP A 141 -15.06 -1.05 -2.77
C ASP A 141 -14.19 -2.32 -2.68
N GLY A 142 -12.87 -2.16 -2.83
CA GLY A 142 -11.88 -3.19 -2.50
C GLY A 142 -11.67 -4.29 -3.56
N GLY A 143 -10.78 -5.25 -3.27
CA GLY A 143 -10.39 -6.31 -4.21
C GLY A 143 -11.57 -7.20 -4.66
N LYS A 144 -12.57 -7.35 -3.80
CA LYS A 144 -13.84 -8.01 -4.07
C LYS A 144 -14.92 -7.03 -4.56
N SER A 145 -14.55 -5.95 -5.24
CA SER A 145 -15.46 -4.90 -5.73
C SER A 145 -16.72 -5.46 -6.39
N LYS A 146 -17.86 -5.09 -5.82
CA LYS A 146 -19.19 -5.33 -6.37
C LYS A 146 -19.48 -4.35 -7.50
N THR A 147 -19.01 -3.11 -7.41
CA THR A 147 -19.09 -2.13 -8.50
C THR A 147 -18.49 -2.68 -9.79
N ARG A 148 -17.24 -3.17 -9.75
CA ARG A 148 -16.56 -3.76 -10.93
C ARG A 148 -17.34 -4.93 -11.53
N ARG A 149 -17.86 -5.83 -10.67
CA ARG A 149 -18.64 -7.00 -11.11
C ARG A 149 -19.98 -6.62 -11.74
N LEU A 150 -20.73 -5.72 -11.11
CA LEU A 150 -22.02 -5.23 -11.63
C LEU A 150 -21.86 -4.51 -12.96
N LEU A 151 -20.75 -3.79 -13.13
CA LEU A 151 -20.40 -3.18 -14.41
C LEU A 151 -19.94 -4.19 -15.46
N GLY A 152 -19.69 -5.46 -15.11
CA GLY A 152 -19.18 -6.46 -16.05
C GLY A 152 -17.78 -6.14 -16.57
N ILE A 153 -16.92 -5.56 -15.73
CA ILE A 153 -15.54 -5.22 -16.10
C ILE A 153 -14.62 -6.40 -15.73
N PRO A 154 -13.94 -7.04 -16.71
CA PRO A 154 -12.99 -8.12 -16.44
C PRO A 154 -11.85 -7.70 -15.52
N PHE A 155 -11.34 -8.64 -14.73
CA PHE A 155 -10.26 -8.42 -13.76
C PHE A 155 -9.10 -9.38 -13.97
N SER A 156 -8.38 -9.13 -15.05
CA SER A 156 -7.32 -9.99 -15.58
C SER A 156 -6.06 -9.93 -14.71
N GLY A 157 -5.31 -11.03 -14.69
CA GLY A 157 -4.07 -11.15 -13.93
C GLY A 157 -3.95 -12.51 -13.25
N HIS A 158 -3.05 -12.61 -12.28
CA HIS A 158 -2.71 -13.87 -11.62
C HIS A 158 -2.75 -13.74 -10.09
N THR A 159 -2.69 -14.90 -9.45
CA THR A 159 -2.57 -15.07 -8.02
C THR A 159 -1.23 -15.73 -7.75
N TRP A 160 -0.47 -15.23 -6.78
CA TRP A 160 0.80 -15.87 -6.42
C TRP A 160 0.55 -17.17 -5.64
N PRO A 161 1.45 -18.16 -5.76
CA PRO A 161 1.26 -19.46 -5.12
C PRO A 161 1.39 -19.40 -3.59
N GLU A 162 2.22 -18.51 -3.05
CA GLU A 162 2.34 -18.35 -1.60
C GLU A 162 1.17 -17.56 -0.98
N GLN A 163 0.90 -17.88 0.28
CA GLN A 163 0.10 -17.04 1.17
C GLN A 163 1.02 -16.20 2.05
N LEU A 164 0.52 -15.06 2.52
CA LEU A 164 1.22 -14.23 3.48
C LEU A 164 0.57 -14.32 4.86
N LEU A 165 1.39 -14.44 5.89
CA LEU A 165 1.00 -14.32 7.29
C LEU A 165 1.42 -12.93 7.80
N ALA A 166 0.46 -12.07 8.10
CA ALA A 166 0.72 -10.75 8.69
C ALA A 166 0.36 -10.72 10.17
N THR A 167 1.24 -10.12 10.96
CA THR A 167 1.04 -9.88 12.39
C THR A 167 1.26 -8.42 12.74
N ASP A 168 0.52 -7.93 13.74
CA ASP A 168 0.89 -6.75 14.52
C ASP A 168 1.42 -7.22 15.86
N VAL A 169 2.65 -6.85 16.18
CA VAL A 169 3.35 -7.39 17.35
C VAL A 169 4.15 -6.31 18.06
N TRP A 170 4.08 -6.31 19.38
CA TRP A 170 4.97 -5.51 20.24
C TRP A 170 6.26 -6.27 20.49
N LEU A 171 7.37 -5.64 20.11
CA LEU A 171 8.73 -6.17 20.27
C LEU A 171 9.64 -5.12 20.88
N ILE A 172 10.63 -5.57 21.65
CA ILE A 172 11.70 -4.70 22.16
C ILE A 172 12.72 -4.46 21.05
N ASN A 173 13.14 -3.21 20.87
CA ASN A 173 14.17 -2.84 19.90
C ASN A 173 15.56 -2.98 20.54
N TYR A 174 16.24 -4.11 20.34
CA TYR A 174 17.51 -4.41 21.02
C TYR A 174 18.74 -3.74 20.39
N GLU A 175 18.66 -3.37 19.12
CA GLU A 175 19.76 -2.74 18.38
C GLU A 175 19.32 -1.39 17.86
N GLU A 176 20.27 -0.47 17.72
CA GLU A 176 20.05 0.74 16.92
C GLU A 176 19.90 0.33 15.47
N SER A 177 18.65 0.27 15.01
CA SER A 177 18.34 0.13 13.60
C SER A 177 17.87 1.47 13.05
N PRO A 178 18.31 1.89 11.85
CA PRO A 178 17.68 3.03 11.19
C PRO A 178 16.17 2.76 11.10
N ILE A 179 15.38 3.79 11.42
CA ILE A 179 13.91 3.72 11.46
C ILE A 179 13.43 3.45 10.03
N THR A 180 13.35 2.19 9.61
CA THR A 180 13.13 1.78 8.21
C THR A 180 12.12 0.63 8.13
N THR A 181 11.58 0.40 6.92
CA THR A 181 11.01 -0.89 6.58
C THR A 181 12.13 -1.85 6.23
N THR A 182 12.22 -2.99 6.93
CA THR A 182 13.23 -4.02 6.67
C THR A 182 12.65 -5.16 5.85
N TYR A 183 13.38 -5.55 4.82
CA TYR A 183 13.12 -6.71 3.98
C TYR A 183 14.16 -7.78 4.27
N LEU A 184 13.73 -8.93 4.78
CA LEU A 184 14.59 -10.09 4.94
C LEU A 184 14.51 -10.98 3.70
N LEU A 185 15.66 -11.23 3.10
CA LEU A 185 15.80 -12.10 1.94
C LEU A 185 15.85 -13.56 2.42
N ASP A 186 14.92 -14.37 1.93
CA ASP A 186 14.81 -15.79 2.24
C ASP A 186 14.05 -16.50 1.11
N PRO A 187 14.54 -17.67 0.63
CA PRO A 187 13.96 -18.36 -0.51
C PRO A 187 12.58 -18.95 -0.26
N VAL A 188 12.09 -18.97 0.98
CA VAL A 188 10.75 -19.47 1.30
C VAL A 188 10.00 -18.43 2.12
N HIS A 189 10.62 -17.97 3.20
CA HIS A 189 9.99 -17.15 4.24
C HIS A 189 10.52 -15.73 4.24
N TYR A 190 10.62 -15.13 3.04
CA TYR A 190 10.98 -13.73 2.97
C TYR A 190 10.03 -12.91 3.83
N THR A 191 10.56 -11.85 4.45
CA THR A 191 9.83 -11.12 5.49
C THR A 191 9.87 -9.62 5.24
N VAL A 192 8.74 -8.95 5.45
CA VAL A 192 8.65 -7.49 5.47
C VAL A 192 8.31 -7.03 6.89
N ILE A 193 9.18 -6.22 7.47
CA ILE A 193 9.08 -5.69 8.83
C ILE A 193 8.89 -4.18 8.72
N THR A 194 7.82 -3.64 9.29
CA THR A 194 7.50 -2.22 9.20
C THR A 194 7.04 -1.67 10.53
N PRO A 195 7.61 -0.54 11.01
CA PRO A 195 7.20 0.03 12.28
C PRO A 195 5.79 0.63 12.16
N LEU A 196 4.92 0.33 13.13
CA LEU A 196 3.61 0.96 13.30
C LEU A 196 3.62 2.06 14.35
N THR A 197 4.63 2.06 15.22
CA THR A 197 4.99 3.16 16.12
C THR A 197 6.46 3.49 15.94
N ARG A 198 6.87 4.71 16.31
CA ARG A 198 8.28 5.11 16.25
C ARG A 198 9.13 4.15 17.09
N PRO A 199 10.14 3.49 16.50
CA PRO A 199 11.03 2.62 17.25
C PRO A 199 12.05 3.43 18.04
N VAL A 200 12.25 3.03 19.30
CA VAL A 200 13.26 3.56 20.23
C VAL A 200 14.02 2.39 20.81
N THR A 201 15.35 2.43 20.72
CA THR A 201 16.23 1.37 21.24
C THR A 201 16.00 1.18 22.74
N GLY A 202 15.87 -0.07 23.17
CA GLY A 202 15.56 -0.46 24.54
C GLY A 202 14.07 -0.43 24.91
N GLU A 203 13.22 0.19 24.08
CA GLU A 203 11.78 0.28 24.33
C GLU A 203 11.00 -0.71 23.46
N LYS A 204 9.74 -0.97 23.86
CA LYS A 204 8.79 -1.71 23.04
C LYS A 204 8.25 -0.81 21.93
N SER A 205 8.09 -1.37 20.75
CA SER A 205 7.39 -0.72 19.64
C SER A 205 6.52 -1.72 18.92
N MET A 206 5.47 -1.23 18.28
CA MET A 206 4.56 -2.06 17.50
C MET A 206 5.10 -2.16 16.07
N TRP A 207 5.12 -3.37 15.53
CA TRP A 207 5.60 -3.69 14.21
C TRP A 207 4.55 -4.48 13.45
N ARG A 208 4.38 -4.16 12.17
CA ARG A 208 3.76 -5.06 11.20
C ARG A 208 4.83 -5.96 10.64
N ILE A 209 4.68 -7.27 10.84
CA ILE A 209 5.57 -8.27 10.26
C ILE A 209 4.76 -9.14 9.31
N VAL A 210 5.24 -9.28 8.08
CA VAL A 210 4.60 -10.08 7.03
C VAL A 210 5.56 -11.15 6.55
N PHE A 211 5.19 -12.41 6.74
CA PHE A 211 5.94 -13.58 6.30
C PHE A 211 5.32 -14.15 5.02
N ALA A 212 6.17 -14.58 4.10
CA ALA A 212 5.75 -15.57 3.12
C ALA A 212 5.66 -16.95 3.78
N LEU A 213 4.56 -17.65 3.53
CA LEU A 213 4.38 -19.05 3.88
C LEU A 213 4.85 -19.92 2.72
N ALA A 214 5.27 -21.14 3.01
CA ALA A 214 5.65 -22.07 1.97
C ALA A 214 4.43 -22.35 1.06
N PRO A 215 4.59 -22.37 -0.28
CA PRO A 215 3.47 -22.62 -1.19
C PRO A 215 2.77 -23.99 -0.99
N ASP A 216 3.50 -24.95 -0.43
CA ASP A 216 3.05 -26.30 -0.11
C ASP A 216 2.66 -26.47 1.36
N ASP A 217 2.54 -25.37 2.12
CA ASP A 217 2.07 -25.41 3.51
C ASP A 217 0.60 -25.84 3.57
N THR A 218 0.35 -27.04 4.08
CA THR A 218 -0.99 -27.65 4.15
C THR A 218 -1.74 -27.33 5.43
N ARG A 219 -1.16 -26.51 6.32
CA ARG A 219 -1.82 -26.11 7.57
C ARG A 219 -3.10 -25.33 7.29
N ASN A 220 -4.10 -25.53 8.14
CA ASN A 220 -5.33 -24.74 8.09
C ASN A 220 -5.13 -23.36 8.73
N ASP A 221 -6.10 -22.45 8.57
CA ASP A 221 -6.01 -21.09 9.10
C ASP A 221 -5.77 -21.04 10.63
N GLU A 222 -6.37 -21.95 11.41
CA GLU A 222 -6.17 -21.99 12.87
C GLU A 222 -4.72 -22.36 13.23
N GLU A 223 -4.16 -23.35 12.54
CA GLU A 223 -2.77 -23.78 12.71
C GLU A 223 -1.77 -22.69 12.26
N LEU A 224 -2.02 -22.06 11.11
CA LEU A 224 -1.22 -20.94 10.59
C LEU A 224 -1.23 -19.73 11.52
N LEU A 225 -2.34 -19.53 12.24
CA LEU A 225 -2.52 -18.42 13.17
C LEU A 225 -2.20 -18.80 14.61
N SER A 226 -1.74 -20.01 14.90
CA SER A 226 -1.35 -20.42 16.25
C SER A 226 -0.16 -19.61 16.79
N ASP A 227 -0.10 -19.43 18.12
CA ASP A 227 1.03 -18.74 18.77
C ASP A 227 2.35 -19.46 18.52
N GLU A 228 2.33 -20.80 18.52
CA GLU A 228 3.51 -21.64 18.26
C GLU A 228 4.05 -21.42 16.84
N HIS A 229 3.18 -21.44 15.83
CA HIS A 229 3.61 -21.24 14.46
C HIS A 229 4.16 -19.82 14.23
N ILE A 230 3.47 -18.79 14.74
CA ILE A 230 3.93 -17.40 14.65
C ILE A 230 5.27 -17.22 15.38
N TYR A 231 5.43 -17.80 16.57
CA TYR A 231 6.67 -17.73 17.32
C TYR A 231 7.85 -18.35 16.56
N SER A 232 7.63 -19.47 15.87
CA SER A 232 8.66 -20.12 15.05
C SER A 232 9.25 -19.20 13.97
N HIS A 233 8.45 -18.25 13.46
CA HIS A 233 8.93 -17.23 12.53
C HIS A 233 9.69 -16.11 13.26
N TYR A 234 9.19 -15.61 14.39
CA TYR A 234 9.87 -14.56 15.16
C TYR A 234 11.26 -14.99 15.65
N GLU A 235 11.39 -16.26 16.06
CA GLU A 235 12.64 -16.89 16.41
C GLU A 235 13.70 -16.75 15.31
N ARG A 236 13.28 -16.75 14.04
CA ARG A 236 14.18 -16.63 12.89
C ARG A 236 14.60 -15.19 12.63
N ILE A 237 13.70 -14.24 12.80
CA ILE A 237 13.77 -12.91 12.15
C ILE A 237 14.03 -11.71 13.08
N TRP A 238 13.86 -11.85 14.40
CA TRP A 238 14.05 -10.72 15.32
C TRP A 238 15.39 -10.76 16.08
N PRO A 239 16.19 -9.68 16.09
CA PRO A 239 17.37 -9.55 16.95
C PRO A 239 16.99 -9.54 18.44
N GLY A 240 17.93 -9.89 19.32
CA GLY A 240 17.74 -9.91 20.77
C GLY A 240 17.84 -11.29 21.41
N PRO A 241 17.48 -11.41 22.70
CA PRO A 241 17.64 -12.61 23.49
C PRO A 241 16.70 -13.74 23.05
N ARG A 242 16.97 -14.94 23.56
CA ARG A 242 16.08 -16.10 23.48
C ARG A 242 15.81 -16.67 24.88
N PRO A 243 14.54 -17.00 25.22
CA PRO A 243 13.32 -16.86 24.40
C PRO A 243 12.98 -15.39 24.13
N LEU A 244 12.41 -15.11 22.95
CA LEU A 244 12.08 -13.75 22.54
C LEU A 244 10.83 -13.23 23.27
N PRO A 245 10.88 -12.09 23.97
CA PRO A 245 9.67 -11.46 24.52
C PRO A 245 8.88 -10.75 23.43
N PHE A 246 7.62 -11.13 23.21
CA PHE A 246 6.71 -10.49 22.26
C PHE A 246 5.27 -10.52 22.76
N GLN A 247 4.42 -9.65 22.18
CA GLN A 247 2.97 -9.69 22.36
C GLN A 247 2.30 -9.43 21.01
N THR A 248 1.60 -10.43 20.48
CA THR A 248 0.86 -10.32 19.22
C THR A 248 -0.51 -9.68 19.47
N GLU A 249 -0.81 -8.58 18.78
CA GLU A 249 -2.10 -7.88 18.87
C GLU A 249 -3.07 -8.28 17.77
N ASN A 250 -2.56 -8.50 16.55
CA ASN A 250 -3.35 -8.95 15.42
C ASN A 250 -2.57 -9.98 14.62
N ARG A 251 -3.30 -10.88 13.95
CA ARG A 251 -2.76 -11.87 13.03
C ARG A 251 -3.78 -12.23 11.95
N MET A 252 -3.32 -12.46 10.73
CA MET A 252 -4.13 -13.03 9.66
C MET A 252 -3.31 -13.57 8.50
N THR A 253 -3.92 -14.46 7.75
CA THR A 253 -3.46 -14.92 6.44
C THR A 253 -4.14 -14.13 5.33
N TYR A 254 -3.44 -13.92 4.21
CA TYR A 254 -4.04 -13.41 2.99
C TYR A 254 -3.27 -13.85 1.75
N VAL A 255 -4.01 -13.94 0.66
CA VAL A 255 -3.47 -14.23 -0.67
C VAL A 255 -3.15 -12.92 -1.38
N ILE A 256 -2.06 -12.92 -2.15
CA ILE A 256 -1.64 -11.77 -2.94
C ILE A 256 -1.88 -12.00 -4.43
N HIS A 257 -2.18 -10.91 -5.13
CA HIS A 257 -2.57 -10.94 -6.53
C HIS A 257 -1.77 -9.89 -7.32
N GLN A 258 -1.73 -10.08 -8.63
CA GLN A 258 -1.41 -9.04 -9.61
C GLN A 258 -2.56 -9.00 -10.59
N ARG A 259 -3.47 -8.04 -10.43
CA ARG A 259 -4.68 -7.92 -11.25
C ARG A 259 -4.94 -6.47 -11.62
N LEU A 260 -5.48 -6.28 -12.80
CA LEU A 260 -5.91 -4.98 -13.29
C LEU A 260 -7.26 -5.16 -13.99
N ALA A 261 -8.17 -4.21 -13.79
CA ALA A 261 -9.43 -4.15 -14.52
C ALA A 261 -9.15 -4.11 -16.03
N ALA A 262 -10.14 -4.34 -16.90
CA ALA A 262 -9.98 -4.10 -18.35
C ALA A 262 -10.20 -2.63 -18.74
N THR A 263 -10.91 -1.88 -17.89
CA THR A 263 -11.06 -0.42 -17.94
C THR A 263 -11.31 0.09 -16.52
N MET A 264 -10.95 1.34 -16.21
CA MET A 264 -11.33 2.01 -14.96
C MET A 264 -12.56 2.92 -15.13
N LYS A 265 -13.18 2.91 -16.32
CA LYS A 265 -14.41 3.65 -16.67
C LYS A 265 -15.36 2.75 -17.44
N ARG A 266 -16.66 2.81 -17.11
CA ARG A 266 -17.77 2.35 -17.95
C ARG A 266 -18.95 3.31 -17.77
N GLY A 267 -19.34 3.97 -18.86
CA GLY A 267 -20.34 5.04 -18.79
C GLY A 267 -19.93 6.13 -17.79
N ARG A 268 -20.81 6.40 -16.82
CA ARG A 268 -20.63 7.34 -15.70
C ARG A 268 -20.03 6.70 -14.45
N CYS A 269 -19.63 5.44 -14.54
CA CYS A 269 -19.07 4.67 -13.42
C CYS A 269 -17.56 4.52 -13.55
N LEU A 270 -16.84 4.78 -12.46
CA LEU A 270 -15.39 4.77 -12.37
C LEU A 270 -14.92 3.76 -11.31
N LEU A 271 -13.69 3.26 -11.43
CA LEU A 271 -13.05 2.40 -10.43
C LEU A 271 -11.77 3.05 -9.91
N ALA A 272 -11.47 2.90 -8.62
CA ALA A 272 -10.23 3.38 -7.99
C ALA A 272 -9.69 2.39 -6.95
N GLY A 273 -8.37 2.39 -6.75
CA GLY A 273 -7.70 1.53 -5.77
C GLY A 273 -7.95 0.05 -6.03
N ASP A 274 -8.15 -0.73 -4.95
CA ASP A 274 -8.31 -2.18 -5.02
C ASP A 274 -9.48 -2.66 -5.90
N ALA A 275 -10.46 -1.79 -6.15
CA ALA A 275 -11.54 -2.08 -7.10
C ALA A 275 -11.05 -2.11 -8.55
N ALA A 276 -10.00 -1.35 -8.87
CA ALA A 276 -9.40 -1.23 -10.19
C ALA A 276 -8.17 -2.12 -10.39
N HIS A 277 -7.34 -2.30 -9.37
CA HIS A 277 -6.10 -3.10 -9.45
C HIS A 277 -5.77 -3.74 -8.11
N LEU A 278 -5.16 -4.91 -8.12
CA LEU A 278 -4.58 -5.54 -6.94
C LEU A 278 -3.12 -5.79 -7.22
N VAL A 279 -2.26 -5.33 -6.32
CA VAL A 279 -0.82 -5.53 -6.43
C VAL A 279 -0.26 -6.14 -5.16
N ASN A 280 0.78 -6.95 -5.30
CA ASN A 280 1.41 -7.54 -4.14
C ASN A 280 2.02 -6.44 -3.26
N PRO A 281 1.98 -6.58 -1.92
CA PRO A 281 2.37 -5.51 -1.00
C PRO A 281 3.90 -5.30 -0.92
N THR A 282 4.70 -6.17 -1.55
CA THR A 282 6.16 -6.09 -1.53
C THR A 282 6.63 -4.90 -2.36
N GLY A 283 7.31 -3.96 -1.70
CA GLY A 283 7.66 -2.66 -2.27
C GLY A 283 6.75 -1.50 -1.84
N ALA A 284 5.77 -1.76 -0.96
CA ALA A 284 4.92 -0.74 -0.36
C ALA A 284 4.13 0.12 -1.37
N LEU A 285 3.60 -0.50 -2.44
CA LEU A 285 2.99 0.25 -3.55
C LEU A 285 1.45 0.26 -3.56
N GLY A 286 0.79 -0.72 -2.94
CA GLY A 286 -0.66 -0.92 -3.04
C GLY A 286 -1.51 0.28 -2.61
N LEU A 287 -1.59 0.57 -1.31
CA LEU A 287 -2.44 1.66 -0.78
C LEU A 287 -2.08 3.04 -1.39
N ASN A 288 -0.81 3.28 -1.68
CA ASN A 288 -0.34 4.54 -2.28
C ASN A 288 -0.90 4.76 -3.69
N THR A 289 -0.93 3.72 -4.52
CA THR A 289 -1.53 3.82 -5.86
C THR A 289 -3.04 4.09 -5.82
N GLY A 290 -3.75 3.54 -4.82
CA GLY A 290 -5.16 3.85 -4.61
C GLY A 290 -5.41 5.32 -4.26
N PHE A 291 -4.54 5.94 -3.44
CA PHE A 291 -4.63 7.38 -3.17
C PHE A 291 -4.37 8.22 -4.42
N LEU A 292 -3.41 7.82 -5.25
CA LEU A 292 -3.13 8.52 -6.50
C LEU A 292 -4.27 8.40 -7.51
N ASP A 293 -4.98 7.27 -7.53
CA ASP A 293 -6.21 7.14 -8.30
C ASP A 293 -7.27 8.12 -7.79
N ALA A 294 -7.45 8.24 -6.47
CA ALA A 294 -8.41 9.17 -5.88
C ALA A 294 -8.07 10.63 -6.18
N ILE A 295 -6.77 10.99 -6.12
CA ILE A 295 -6.28 12.35 -6.45
C ILE A 295 -6.52 12.66 -7.93
N ALA A 296 -6.08 11.77 -8.83
CA ALA A 296 -6.29 11.95 -10.27
C ALA A 296 -7.79 12.03 -10.61
N LEU A 297 -8.63 11.20 -9.97
CA LEU A 297 -10.07 11.25 -10.18
C LEU A 297 -10.69 12.54 -9.63
N SER A 298 -10.21 13.05 -8.49
CA SER A 298 -10.65 14.34 -7.95
C SER A 298 -10.39 15.48 -8.93
N ASP A 299 -9.19 15.51 -9.54
CA ASP A 299 -8.84 16.54 -10.53
C ASP A 299 -9.67 16.40 -11.81
N ALA A 300 -9.87 15.18 -12.29
CA ALA A 300 -10.76 14.88 -13.39
C ALA A 300 -12.19 15.41 -13.13
N LEU A 301 -12.75 15.13 -11.95
CA LEU A 301 -14.11 15.58 -11.60
C LEU A 301 -14.19 17.11 -11.43
N LYS A 302 -13.16 17.77 -10.89
CA LYS A 302 -13.11 19.25 -10.82
C LYS A 302 -13.13 19.88 -12.21
N MET A 303 -12.30 19.37 -13.13
CA MET A 303 -12.25 19.84 -14.51
C MET A 303 -13.60 19.72 -15.22
N ILE A 304 -14.36 18.66 -14.94
CA ILE A 304 -15.67 18.46 -15.55
C ILE A 304 -16.73 19.35 -14.88
N LEU A 305 -16.84 19.26 -13.56
CA LEU A 305 -17.95 19.86 -12.81
C LEU A 305 -17.80 21.37 -12.59
N LYS A 306 -16.57 21.88 -12.52
CA LYS A 306 -16.29 23.31 -12.28
C LYS A 306 -15.83 24.07 -13.51
N GLU A 307 -15.09 23.40 -14.40
CA GLU A 307 -14.45 24.05 -15.56
C GLU A 307 -15.13 23.71 -16.89
N GLY A 308 -16.12 22.80 -16.88
CA GLY A 308 -16.88 22.44 -18.07
C GLY A 308 -16.08 21.67 -19.12
N LYS A 309 -14.96 21.04 -18.75
CA LYS A 309 -14.18 20.20 -19.67
C LYS A 309 -15.01 18.97 -20.11
N PRO A 310 -14.87 18.48 -21.35
CA PRO A 310 -15.69 17.37 -21.86
C PRO A 310 -15.52 16.09 -21.03
N ALA A 311 -16.61 15.63 -20.40
CA ALA A 311 -16.59 14.54 -19.43
C ALA A 311 -16.00 13.25 -19.96
N ASP A 312 -16.44 12.81 -21.15
CA ASP A 312 -16.00 11.55 -21.73
C ASP A 312 -14.49 11.51 -21.95
N ARG A 313 -13.93 12.58 -22.54
CA ARG A 313 -12.49 12.76 -22.75
C ARG A 313 -11.71 12.72 -21.44
N VAL A 314 -12.14 13.50 -20.45
CA VAL A 314 -11.44 13.62 -19.16
C VAL A 314 -11.43 12.28 -18.41
N LEU A 315 -12.58 11.60 -18.33
CA LEU A 315 -12.70 10.32 -17.64
C LEU A 315 -12.00 9.18 -18.40
N GLN A 316 -12.00 9.22 -19.73
CA GLN A 316 -11.23 8.26 -20.53
C GLN A 316 -9.72 8.45 -20.32
N THR A 317 -9.26 9.69 -20.23
CA THR A 317 -7.86 10.02 -19.89
C THR A 317 -7.51 9.46 -18.51
N TYR A 318 -8.35 9.69 -17.51
CA TYR A 318 -8.16 9.12 -16.16
C TYR A 318 -8.02 7.59 -16.22
N SER A 319 -8.96 6.92 -16.91
CA SER A 319 -8.93 5.46 -17.01
C SER A 319 -7.67 4.97 -17.70
N ASN A 320 -7.29 5.55 -18.83
CA ASN A 320 -6.12 5.09 -19.59
C ASN A 320 -4.82 5.33 -18.81
N GLU A 321 -4.65 6.52 -18.25
CA GLU A 321 -3.38 6.91 -17.62
C GLU A 321 -3.16 6.16 -16.30
N ARG A 322 -4.18 6.00 -15.46
CA ARG A 322 -4.02 5.24 -14.20
C ARG A 322 -3.74 3.76 -14.46
N ARG A 323 -4.38 3.17 -15.47
CA ARG A 323 -4.05 1.81 -15.93
C ARG A 323 -2.61 1.71 -16.41
N LYS A 324 -2.18 2.66 -17.24
CA LYS A 324 -0.83 2.71 -17.79
C LYS A 324 0.22 2.78 -16.68
N VAL A 325 0.00 3.57 -15.64
CA VAL A 325 0.86 3.59 -14.45
C VAL A 325 0.95 2.20 -13.80
N VAL A 326 -0.18 1.50 -13.67
CA VAL A 326 -0.17 0.13 -13.12
C VAL A 326 0.62 -0.83 -14.01
N GLN A 327 0.38 -0.82 -15.32
CA GLN A 327 0.98 -1.75 -16.28
C GLN A 327 2.47 -1.50 -16.51
N ASP A 328 2.85 -0.25 -16.69
CA ASP A 328 4.21 0.11 -17.09
C ASP A 328 5.14 0.25 -15.88
N PHE A 329 4.58 0.42 -14.67
CA PHE A 329 5.36 0.74 -13.49
C PHE A 329 5.01 -0.09 -12.25
N VAL A 330 3.77 -0.03 -11.74
CA VAL A 330 3.42 -0.62 -10.43
C VAL A 330 3.57 -2.15 -10.44
N ASP A 331 2.97 -2.81 -11.41
CA ASP A 331 2.96 -4.27 -11.51
C ASP A 331 4.37 -4.84 -11.78
N PRO A 332 5.16 -4.34 -12.75
CA PRO A 332 6.55 -4.77 -12.92
C PRO A 332 7.40 -4.53 -11.68
N THR A 333 7.31 -3.33 -11.07
CA THR A 333 8.15 -2.97 -9.92
C THR A 333 7.84 -3.83 -8.70
N SER A 334 6.55 -3.98 -8.35
CA SER A 334 6.14 -4.82 -7.23
C SER A 334 6.46 -6.29 -7.45
N THR A 335 6.32 -6.79 -8.69
CA THR A 335 6.70 -8.16 -9.07
C THR A 335 8.19 -8.40 -8.88
N TYR A 336 9.05 -7.54 -9.41
CA TYR A 336 10.50 -7.70 -9.26
C TYR A 336 10.97 -7.49 -7.82
N ASN A 337 10.34 -6.59 -7.07
CA ASN A 337 10.65 -6.43 -5.65
C ASN A 337 10.38 -7.72 -4.86
N LYS A 338 9.24 -8.38 -5.10
CA LYS A 338 8.95 -9.70 -4.55
C LYS A 338 9.96 -10.75 -4.99
N LEU A 339 10.24 -10.83 -6.29
CA LEU A 339 11.18 -11.82 -6.82
C LEU A 339 12.58 -11.67 -6.25
N ARG A 340 13.04 -10.44 -5.94
CA ARG A 340 14.32 -10.19 -5.27
C ARG A 340 14.38 -10.67 -3.83
N LEU A 341 13.25 -10.73 -3.12
CA LEU A 341 13.25 -11.24 -1.75
C LEU A 341 13.41 -12.76 -1.69
N HIS A 342 12.88 -13.45 -2.69
CA HIS A 342 12.77 -14.91 -2.76
C HIS A 342 13.85 -15.57 -3.64
N SER A 343 14.19 -14.96 -4.78
CA SER A 343 14.80 -15.69 -5.91
C SER A 343 16.26 -15.32 -6.19
N ILE A 344 16.84 -14.41 -5.41
CA ILE A 344 18.21 -13.95 -5.64
C ILE A 344 19.21 -14.79 -4.82
N ASN A 345 20.37 -15.06 -5.42
CA ASN A 345 21.51 -15.54 -4.64
C ASN A 345 21.98 -14.40 -3.74
N ILE A 346 21.71 -14.51 -2.44
CA ILE A 346 22.02 -13.47 -1.47
C ILE A 346 23.52 -13.18 -1.35
N GLU A 347 24.38 -14.16 -1.66
CA GLU A 347 25.84 -13.99 -1.63
C GLU A 347 26.34 -13.09 -2.74
N THR A 348 25.66 -13.09 -3.89
CA THR A 348 26.06 -12.33 -5.07
C THR A 348 25.07 -11.23 -5.43
N ALA A 349 24.03 -11.03 -4.62
CA ALA A 349 22.93 -10.11 -4.90
C ALA A 349 23.41 -8.68 -5.18
N ALA A 350 24.33 -8.19 -4.34
CA ALA A 350 24.91 -6.86 -4.45
C ALA A 350 25.85 -6.70 -5.65
N GLN A 351 26.32 -7.81 -6.24
CA GLN A 351 27.20 -7.82 -7.41
C GLN A 351 26.42 -8.05 -8.71
N ASP A 352 25.41 -8.92 -8.70
CA ASP A 352 24.75 -9.43 -9.91
C ASP A 352 23.50 -8.65 -10.29
N ASP A 353 22.70 -8.18 -9.33
CA ASP A 353 21.48 -7.42 -9.60
C ASP A 353 21.74 -5.90 -9.59
N TRP A 354 21.37 -5.24 -10.68
CA TRP A 354 21.57 -3.80 -10.86
C TRP A 354 20.85 -2.97 -9.80
N PHE A 355 19.71 -3.45 -9.28
CA PHE A 355 18.97 -2.78 -8.23
C PHE A 355 19.79 -2.74 -6.96
N PHE A 356 20.29 -3.88 -6.48
CA PHE A 356 21.11 -3.93 -5.27
C PHE A 356 22.44 -3.18 -5.43
N ARG A 357 23.04 -3.18 -6.63
CA ARG A 357 24.18 -2.30 -6.95
C ARG A 357 23.82 -0.82 -6.80
N SER A 358 22.67 -0.41 -7.32
CA SER A 358 22.21 0.98 -7.20
C SER A 358 21.97 1.42 -5.75
N LEU A 359 21.79 0.46 -4.82
CA LEU A 359 21.59 0.71 -3.40
C LEU A 359 22.91 0.89 -2.61
N GLN A 360 24.07 0.62 -3.21
CA GLN A 360 25.36 0.74 -2.52
C GLN A 360 25.89 2.19 -2.46
N GLY A 361 25.17 3.15 -3.04
CA GLY A 361 25.53 4.57 -2.99
C GLY A 361 24.36 5.50 -3.30
N TYR A 362 23.79 6.14 -2.27
CA TYR A 362 22.61 7.01 -2.37
C TYR A 362 22.77 8.20 -3.31
N SER A 363 23.99 8.70 -3.46
CA SER A 363 24.30 9.81 -4.37
C SER A 363 24.63 9.35 -5.79
N SER A 364 24.66 8.03 -6.04
CA SER A 364 25.01 7.47 -7.35
C SER A 364 24.01 7.90 -8.43
N GLU A 365 24.49 7.97 -9.66
CA GLU A 365 23.64 8.26 -10.82
C GLU A 365 22.60 7.15 -11.04
N ASP A 366 22.97 5.89 -10.79
CA ASP A 366 22.07 4.74 -10.91
C ASP A 366 20.90 4.83 -9.93
N PHE A 367 21.17 5.20 -8.67
CA PHE A 367 20.12 5.44 -7.68
C PHE A 367 19.18 6.56 -8.11
N ARG A 368 19.74 7.71 -8.53
CA ARG A 368 18.96 8.86 -9.02
C ARG A 368 18.13 8.51 -10.26
N ARG A 369 18.65 7.68 -11.16
CA ARG A 369 17.93 7.22 -12.35
C ARG A 369 16.80 6.26 -12.01
N TYR A 370 17.01 5.36 -11.05
CA TYR A 370 15.94 4.50 -10.55
C TYR A 370 14.84 5.34 -9.88
N TRP A 371 15.20 6.25 -8.97
CA TRP A 371 14.27 7.10 -8.25
C TRP A 371 13.55 8.12 -9.14
N GLY A 372 14.25 8.68 -10.13
CA GLY A 372 13.68 9.60 -11.10
C GLY A 372 12.53 8.98 -11.91
N ARG A 373 12.57 7.66 -12.17
CA ARG A 373 11.47 6.96 -12.85
C ARG A 373 10.20 6.88 -11.98
N LEU A 374 10.35 6.59 -10.68
CA LEU A 374 9.25 6.68 -9.71
C LEU A 374 8.61 8.07 -9.78
N ASP A 375 9.43 9.11 -9.65
CA ASP A 375 8.94 10.49 -9.63
C ASP A 375 8.22 10.94 -10.91
N GLN A 376 8.57 10.38 -12.07
CA GLN A 376 7.99 10.73 -13.36
C GLN A 376 6.75 9.91 -13.72
N MET A 377 6.73 8.63 -13.39
CA MET A 377 5.67 7.71 -13.82
C MET A 377 4.56 7.55 -12.79
N TRP A 378 4.87 7.76 -11.50
CA TRP A 378 3.95 7.49 -10.40
C TRP A 378 2.77 8.48 -10.32
N PRO A 379 2.99 9.81 -10.30
CA PRO A 379 1.90 10.77 -10.28
C PRO A 379 1.27 10.97 -11.66
N THR A 380 -0.04 11.26 -11.68
CA THR A 380 -0.76 11.62 -12.91
C THR A 380 -1.18 13.08 -12.87
N ASP A 381 -0.62 13.89 -13.76
CA ASP A 381 -1.07 15.27 -13.98
C ASP A 381 -2.22 15.31 -14.98
N MET A 382 -3.43 15.18 -14.46
CA MET A 382 -4.65 15.14 -15.29
C MET A 382 -4.84 16.38 -16.16
N ARG A 383 -4.44 17.57 -15.67
CA ARG A 383 -4.60 18.82 -16.41
C ARG A 383 -3.68 18.83 -17.61
N ALA A 384 -2.38 18.57 -17.39
CA ALA A 384 -1.41 18.54 -18.48
C ALA A 384 -1.76 17.50 -19.55
N LEU A 385 -2.27 16.33 -19.14
CA LEU A 385 -2.67 15.25 -20.06
C LEU A 385 -3.92 15.60 -20.87
N VAL A 386 -4.94 16.17 -20.22
CA VAL A 386 -6.15 16.58 -20.92
C VAL A 386 -5.86 17.75 -21.85
N ASP A 387 -5.01 18.71 -21.51
CA ASP A 387 -4.72 19.85 -22.38
C ASP A 387 -3.79 19.51 -23.56
N LYS A 388 -2.87 18.55 -23.41
CA LYS A 388 -2.00 18.07 -24.51
C LYS A 388 -2.71 17.31 -25.63
N SER A 389 -3.91 16.81 -25.36
CA SER A 389 -4.67 15.98 -26.30
C SER A 389 -5.59 16.81 -27.23
N VAL A 390 -5.41 18.14 -27.27
CA VAL A 390 -6.20 19.09 -28.10
C VAL A 390 -5.54 19.26 -29.45
#